data_AF-A0A261AGT4-F1
#
_entry.id   AF-A0A261AGT4-F1
#
_cell.length_a   1.000
_cell.length_b   1.000
_cell.length_c   1.000
_cell.angle_alpha   90.00
_cell.angle_beta   90.00
_cell.angle_gamma   90.00
#
_symmetry.space_group_name_H-M   'P 1'
#
loop_
_entity.id
_entity.type
_entity.pdbx_description
1 polymer ?
#
loop_
_entity_poly.entity_id
_entity_poly.type
_entity_poly.pdbx_seq_one_letter_code
_entity_poly.pdbx_strand_id
1 'polypeptide(L)'
;MNTTEMQYQLLVQVVQTGNNQMITRYINQLPRHYTPTVPLFDSCNLPYLIKKYCKHNRAANRLLKTHHAIKGIQMVVEKRKMLKTFRDGFKEMFEGEGKELPGNAVELLMHFVRSGDRDYTRLAFGLLADSRVNFTDLVEMIDDVMERVGTCPEADRLAEKISKMERRREVEDMEMDFDGEEDDIEEEDIADQSFLSVDSGIEECEVEDLAQEILVHILMMSLLDKDEQLICDSIDFIFKTSESDFSFNLYQKYEISRLLLAYGTTRYEKAEDLDEILMDGILEVVEIKMKPRKLEAFRMFVKDLEASGEDSLSDDTLEILMHFARADIEVDTVVKLLLVKDVTTIQYRNFMIEMFLMEYPKPTVDMEILIEKIRENEEDDYEEFLMRE
;
A
#
# COMPACT_ATOMS: atom_id res chain seq x y z
N MET A 1 -18.96 -9.45 -7.14
CA MET A 1 -17.59 -9.89 -7.48
C MET A 1 -17.55 -10.71 -8.77
N ASN A 2 -16.51 -10.59 -9.61
CA ASN A 2 -16.33 -11.47 -10.79
C ASN A 2 -15.46 -12.72 -10.45
N THR A 3 -15.45 -13.74 -11.30
CA THR A 3 -14.74 -15.01 -11.04
C THR A 3 -13.24 -14.82 -10.81
N THR A 4 -12.59 -13.86 -11.49
CA THR A 4 -11.16 -13.58 -11.33
C THR A 4 -10.88 -12.92 -9.98
N GLU A 5 -11.68 -11.94 -9.58
CA GLU A 5 -11.59 -11.28 -8.27
C GLU A 5 -11.79 -12.30 -7.15
N MET A 6 -12.75 -13.22 -7.30
CA MET A 6 -12.97 -14.32 -6.36
C MET A 6 -11.73 -15.22 -6.21
N GLN A 7 -11.10 -15.64 -7.31
CA GLN A 7 -9.90 -16.46 -7.28
C GLN A 7 -8.74 -15.77 -6.54
N TYR A 8 -8.65 -14.45 -6.64
CA TYR A 8 -7.63 -13.67 -5.93
C TYR A 8 -7.96 -13.56 -4.44
N GLN A 9 -9.23 -13.37 -4.07
CA GLN A 9 -9.66 -13.37 -2.67
C GLN A 9 -9.46 -14.74 -2.00
N LEU A 10 -9.73 -15.83 -2.71
CA LEU A 10 -9.43 -17.17 -2.23
C LEU A 10 -7.92 -17.41 -2.13
N LEU A 11 -7.13 -16.94 -3.11
CA LEU A 11 -5.67 -17.00 -3.03
C LEU A 11 -5.14 -16.27 -1.79
N VAL A 12 -5.72 -15.13 -1.40
CA VAL A 12 -5.37 -14.43 -0.15
C VAL A 12 -5.53 -15.38 1.05
N GLN A 13 -6.66 -16.08 1.15
CA GLN A 13 -6.91 -17.02 2.25
C GLN A 13 -5.92 -18.18 2.23
N VAL A 14 -5.69 -18.78 1.05
CA VAL A 14 -4.72 -19.88 0.89
C VAL A 14 -3.29 -19.46 1.22
N VAL A 15 -2.87 -18.26 0.84
CA VAL A 15 -1.56 -17.70 1.21
C VAL A 15 -1.42 -17.56 2.72
N GLN A 16 -2.49 -17.16 3.40
CA GLN A 16 -2.52 -16.98 4.85
C GLN A 16 -2.48 -18.31 5.63
N THR A 17 -2.80 -19.47 5.03
CA THR A 17 -2.61 -20.77 5.71
C THR A 17 -1.14 -21.14 5.88
N GLY A 18 -0.26 -20.59 5.04
CA GLY A 18 1.17 -20.94 5.03
C GLY A 18 1.48 -22.34 4.48
N ASN A 19 0.47 -23.11 4.04
CA ASN A 19 0.67 -24.45 3.49
C ASN A 19 1.26 -24.39 2.08
N ASN A 20 2.57 -24.66 1.97
CA ASN A 20 3.30 -24.55 0.71
C ASN A 20 2.75 -25.42 -0.43
N GLN A 21 2.22 -26.61 -0.12
CA GLN A 21 1.71 -27.53 -1.14
C GLN A 21 0.39 -27.01 -1.70
N MET A 22 -0.53 -26.64 -0.82
CA MET A 22 -1.82 -26.07 -1.16
C MET A 22 -1.67 -24.76 -1.95
N ILE A 23 -0.83 -23.84 -1.47
CA ILE A 23 -0.50 -22.59 -2.19
C ILE A 23 0.00 -22.89 -3.60
N THR A 24 0.90 -23.87 -3.75
CA THR A 24 1.44 -24.23 -5.06
C THR A 24 0.37 -24.80 -5.99
N ARG A 25 -0.50 -25.68 -5.49
CA ARG A 25 -1.62 -26.24 -6.26
C ARG A 25 -2.58 -25.15 -6.71
N TYR A 26 -2.99 -24.28 -5.79
CA TYR A 26 -3.92 -23.19 -6.07
C TYR A 26 -3.36 -22.23 -7.12
N ILE A 27 -2.11 -21.80 -6.97
CA ILE A 27 -1.43 -20.92 -7.96
C ILE A 27 -1.36 -21.58 -9.34
N ASN A 28 -1.10 -22.90 -9.40
CA ASN A 28 -1.01 -23.61 -10.69
C ASN A 28 -2.38 -23.78 -11.38
N GLN A 29 -3.47 -23.71 -10.62
CA GLN A 29 -4.85 -23.73 -11.13
C GLN A 29 -5.32 -22.35 -11.59
N LEU A 30 -4.63 -21.27 -11.21
CA LEU A 30 -4.96 -19.93 -11.69
C LEU A 30 -4.81 -19.88 -13.22
N PRO A 31 -5.82 -19.34 -13.92
CA PRO A 31 -5.80 -19.31 -15.37
C PRO A 31 -4.65 -18.43 -15.91
N ARG A 32 -3.83 -19.02 -16.79
CA ARG A 32 -2.55 -18.47 -17.27
C ARG A 32 -2.65 -17.19 -18.11
N HIS A 33 -3.85 -16.79 -18.54
CA HIS A 33 -4.05 -15.74 -19.54
C HIS A 33 -4.68 -14.44 -19.01
N TYR A 34 -4.83 -14.29 -17.70
CA TYR A 34 -5.40 -13.06 -17.15
C TYR A 34 -4.31 -11.99 -16.99
N THR A 35 -4.28 -11.04 -17.93
CA THR A 35 -3.72 -9.69 -17.76
C THR A 35 -4.88 -8.73 -18.03
N PRO A 36 -5.17 -7.68 -17.23
CA PRO A 36 -4.38 -7.08 -16.15
C PRO A 36 -4.91 -7.45 -14.76
N THR A 37 -4.15 -8.25 -14.02
CA THR A 37 -4.48 -8.64 -12.64
C THR A 37 -3.76 -7.78 -11.60
N VAL A 38 -2.90 -6.84 -12.01
CA VAL A 38 -2.13 -5.97 -11.11
C VAL A 38 -3.03 -5.22 -10.12
N PRO A 39 -4.13 -4.55 -10.54
CA PRO A 39 -5.00 -3.86 -9.57
C PRO A 39 -5.68 -4.81 -8.57
N LEU A 40 -6.02 -6.03 -8.99
CA LEU A 40 -6.58 -7.05 -8.10
C LEU A 40 -5.51 -7.59 -7.14
N PHE A 41 -4.30 -7.80 -7.62
CA PHE A 41 -3.18 -8.27 -6.81
C PHE A 41 -2.79 -7.26 -5.73
N ASP A 42 -2.76 -5.97 -6.10
CA ASP A 42 -2.45 -4.85 -5.20
C ASP A 42 -3.57 -4.58 -4.20
N SER A 43 -4.83 -4.50 -4.65
CA SER A 43 -5.98 -4.27 -3.74
C SER A 43 -6.17 -5.40 -2.72
N CYS A 44 -5.77 -6.63 -3.05
CA CYS A 44 -5.74 -7.76 -2.12
C CYS A 44 -4.51 -7.77 -1.20
N ASN A 45 -3.58 -6.82 -1.38
CA ASN A 45 -2.29 -6.76 -0.71
C ASN A 45 -1.47 -8.06 -0.80
N LEU A 46 -1.63 -8.81 -1.90
CA LEU A 46 -0.94 -10.08 -2.11
C LEU A 46 0.60 -9.96 -2.09
N PRO A 47 1.24 -8.89 -2.59
CA PRO A 47 2.69 -8.73 -2.50
C PRO A 47 3.20 -8.82 -1.05
N TYR A 48 2.54 -8.14 -0.14
CA TYR A 48 2.85 -8.17 1.29
C TYR A 48 2.59 -9.56 1.89
N LEU A 49 1.42 -10.13 1.66
CA LEU A 49 1.04 -11.43 2.22
C LEU A 49 1.97 -12.56 1.76
N ILE A 50 2.36 -12.59 0.49
CA ILE A 50 3.32 -13.56 -0.04
C ILE A 50 4.69 -13.39 0.63
N LYS A 51 5.14 -12.14 0.81
CA LYS A 51 6.42 -11.88 1.50
C LYS A 51 6.39 -12.32 2.97
N LYS A 52 5.25 -12.17 3.64
CA LYS A 52 5.06 -12.53 5.04
C LYS A 52 4.94 -14.04 5.24
N TYR A 53 3.99 -14.68 4.56
CA TYR A 53 3.58 -16.07 4.82
C TYR A 53 4.25 -17.10 3.87
N CYS A 54 4.75 -16.67 2.71
CA CYS A 54 5.22 -17.58 1.65
C CYS A 54 6.73 -17.45 1.36
N LYS A 55 7.55 -17.08 2.34
CA LYS A 55 9.00 -16.82 2.16
C LYS A 55 9.75 -17.92 1.40
N HIS A 56 9.37 -19.19 1.61
CA HIS A 56 10.01 -20.35 0.98
C HIS A 56 9.21 -20.98 -0.17
N ASN A 57 8.03 -20.44 -0.51
CA ASN A 57 7.19 -20.99 -1.57
C ASN A 57 7.68 -20.56 -2.96
N ARG A 58 8.15 -21.50 -3.77
CA ARG A 58 8.67 -21.18 -5.12
C ARG A 58 7.59 -20.66 -6.08
N ALA A 59 6.36 -21.17 -6.00
CA ALA A 59 5.27 -20.76 -6.89
C ALA A 59 4.82 -19.33 -6.57
N ALA A 60 4.60 -19.01 -5.29
CA ALA A 60 4.23 -17.67 -4.85
C ALA A 60 5.31 -16.63 -5.17
N ASN A 61 6.59 -16.97 -4.94
CA ASN A 61 7.69 -16.08 -5.30
C ASN A 61 7.82 -15.85 -6.82
N ARG A 62 7.49 -16.85 -7.66
CA ARG A 62 7.44 -16.67 -9.11
C ARG A 62 6.28 -15.78 -9.53
N LEU A 63 5.10 -15.99 -8.93
CA LEU A 63 3.92 -15.16 -9.18
C LEU A 63 4.21 -13.69 -8.84
N LEU A 64 4.82 -13.44 -7.67
CA LEU A 64 5.24 -12.10 -7.24
C LEU A 64 6.25 -11.46 -8.20
N LYS A 65 7.23 -12.22 -8.70
CA LYS A 65 8.17 -11.73 -9.71
C LYS A 65 7.48 -11.34 -11.03
N THR A 66 6.52 -12.14 -11.48
CA THR A 66 5.74 -11.83 -12.69
C THR A 66 4.92 -10.55 -12.48
N HIS A 67 4.28 -10.41 -11.32
CA HIS A 67 3.56 -9.19 -10.93
C HIS A 67 4.46 -7.96 -11.00
N HIS A 68 5.63 -7.98 -10.33
CA HIS A 68 6.57 -6.85 -10.36
C HIS A 68 7.06 -6.51 -11.77
N ALA A 69 7.27 -7.51 -12.64
CA ALA A 69 7.70 -7.26 -14.01
C ALA A 69 6.62 -6.51 -14.83
N ILE A 70 5.35 -6.89 -14.67
CA ILE A 70 4.22 -6.22 -15.35
C ILE A 70 4.01 -4.83 -14.75
N LYS A 71 4.01 -4.74 -13.42
CA LYS A 71 3.81 -3.49 -12.68
C LYS A 71 4.89 -2.47 -12.97
N GLY A 72 6.16 -2.88 -13.06
CA GLY A 72 7.26 -1.99 -13.44
C GLY A 72 7.03 -1.32 -14.80
N ILE A 73 6.51 -2.06 -15.78
CA ILE A 73 6.15 -1.48 -17.09
C ILE A 73 4.99 -0.49 -16.96
N GLN A 74 3.96 -0.82 -16.16
CA GLN A 74 2.82 0.07 -15.92
C GLN A 74 3.25 1.36 -15.23
N MET A 75 4.08 1.27 -14.18
CA MET A 75 4.55 2.42 -13.40
C MET A 75 5.38 3.40 -14.25
N VAL A 76 6.19 2.92 -15.19
CA VAL A 76 6.92 3.81 -16.12
C VAL A 76 5.96 4.63 -16.99
N VAL A 77 4.85 4.04 -17.43
CA VAL A 77 3.84 4.74 -18.25
C VAL A 77 3.01 5.70 -17.39
N GLU A 78 2.61 5.26 -16.20
CA GLU A 78 1.84 6.06 -15.25
C GLU A 78 2.64 7.27 -14.76
N LYS A 79 3.91 7.09 -14.40
CA LYS A 79 4.80 8.18 -13.96
C LYS A 79 4.82 9.34 -14.93
N ARG A 80 4.98 9.05 -16.23
CA ARG A 80 4.99 10.10 -17.27
C ARG A 80 3.67 10.89 -17.32
N LYS A 81 2.53 10.20 -17.15
CA LYS A 81 1.22 10.84 -17.13
C LYS A 81 1.04 11.68 -15.88
N MET A 82 1.33 11.10 -14.71
CA MET A 82 1.29 11.76 -13.40
C MET A 82 2.10 13.05 -13.40
N LEU A 83 3.36 13.02 -13.83
CA LEU A 83 4.22 14.21 -13.89
C LEU A 83 3.67 15.30 -14.83
N LYS A 84 3.09 14.89 -15.95
CA LYS A 84 2.49 15.84 -16.89
C LYS A 84 1.25 16.49 -16.28
N THR A 85 0.34 15.69 -15.73
CA THR A 85 -0.89 16.20 -15.09
C THR A 85 -0.56 17.09 -13.91
N PHE A 86 0.39 16.68 -13.05
CA PHE A 86 0.85 17.52 -11.94
C PHE A 86 1.43 18.84 -12.43
N ARG A 87 2.27 18.84 -13.47
CA ARG A 87 2.82 20.07 -14.04
C ARG A 87 1.72 21.02 -14.54
N ASP A 88 0.77 20.48 -15.29
CA ASP A 88 -0.30 21.25 -15.92
C ASP A 88 -1.21 21.84 -14.83
N GLY A 89 -1.60 21.06 -13.82
CA GLY A 89 -2.40 21.52 -12.68
C GLY A 89 -1.66 22.50 -11.76
N PHE A 90 -0.38 22.24 -11.45
CA PHE A 90 0.45 23.15 -10.66
C PHE A 90 0.59 24.51 -11.35
N LYS A 91 0.81 24.52 -12.68
CA LYS A 91 0.82 25.76 -13.45
C LYS A 91 -0.53 26.47 -13.35
N GLU A 92 -1.64 25.78 -13.51
CA GLU A 92 -2.95 26.42 -13.43
C GLU A 92 -3.23 27.03 -12.04
N MET A 93 -2.80 26.39 -10.96
CA MET A 93 -2.93 26.91 -9.58
C MET A 93 -2.08 28.16 -9.31
N PHE A 94 -0.86 28.21 -9.87
CA PHE A 94 0.14 29.23 -9.52
C PHE A 94 0.50 30.19 -10.68
N GLU A 95 -0.05 30.01 -11.89
CA GLU A 95 0.06 30.95 -13.01
C GLU A 95 -0.98 32.07 -12.83
N GLY A 96 -0.56 33.14 -12.16
CA GLY A 96 -1.31 34.40 -12.04
C GLY A 96 -0.39 35.55 -11.68
N GLU A 97 -0.71 36.77 -12.14
CA GLU A 97 0.07 37.96 -11.77
C GLU A 97 0.04 38.16 -10.25
N GLY A 98 1.21 38.05 -9.62
CA GLY A 98 1.42 38.48 -8.24
C GLY A 98 1.53 37.39 -7.18
N LYS A 99 1.09 36.15 -7.43
CA LYS A 99 1.14 35.07 -6.43
C LYS A 99 2.56 34.48 -6.31
N GLU A 100 3.13 34.62 -5.13
CA GLU A 100 4.36 33.92 -4.75
C GLU A 100 4.02 32.48 -4.37
N LEU A 101 4.92 31.56 -4.72
CA LEU A 101 4.75 30.15 -4.41
C LEU A 101 4.87 29.98 -2.89
N PRO A 102 3.92 29.30 -2.23
CA PRO A 102 3.98 29.12 -0.78
C PRO A 102 5.14 28.18 -0.40
N GLY A 103 5.70 28.39 0.79
CA GLY A 103 6.91 27.69 1.24
C GLY A 103 6.78 26.17 1.25
N ASN A 104 5.61 25.65 1.63
CA ASN A 104 5.27 24.22 1.59
C ASN A 104 5.32 23.62 0.16
N ALA A 105 4.89 24.36 -0.86
CA ALA A 105 5.03 23.97 -2.26
C ALA A 105 6.50 24.02 -2.71
N VAL A 106 7.29 24.98 -2.22
CA VAL A 106 8.74 24.99 -2.44
C VAL A 106 9.39 23.75 -1.82
N GLU A 107 9.09 23.44 -0.56
CA GLU A 107 9.60 22.27 0.16
C GLU A 107 9.28 20.95 -0.56
N LEU A 108 8.06 20.80 -1.11
CA LEU A 108 7.72 19.64 -1.94
C LEU A 108 8.64 19.55 -3.17
N LEU A 109 8.86 20.66 -3.88
CA LEU A 109 9.73 20.68 -5.05
C LEU A 109 11.19 20.43 -4.66
N MET A 110 11.64 20.85 -3.47
CA MET A 110 12.95 20.48 -2.94
C MET A 110 13.04 18.97 -2.73
N HIS A 111 12.00 18.36 -2.16
CA HIS A 111 11.94 16.92 -1.97
C HIS A 111 12.04 16.17 -3.32
N PHE A 112 11.39 16.70 -4.37
CA PHE A 112 11.50 16.12 -5.73
C PHE A 112 12.91 16.19 -6.28
N VAL A 113 13.65 17.27 -6.03
CA VAL A 113 15.07 17.40 -6.45
C VAL A 113 15.96 16.43 -5.68
N ARG A 114 15.76 16.31 -4.37
CA ARG A 114 16.55 15.43 -3.49
C ARG A 114 16.27 13.95 -3.72
N SER A 115 15.14 13.60 -4.35
CA SER A 115 14.83 12.22 -4.73
C SER A 115 15.86 11.55 -5.65
N GLY A 116 16.73 12.34 -6.32
CA GLY A 116 17.75 11.83 -7.24
C GLY A 116 17.21 11.33 -8.59
N ASP A 117 15.89 11.18 -8.72
CA ASP A 117 15.25 10.79 -9.96
C ASP A 117 15.24 11.96 -10.95
N ARG A 118 15.71 11.67 -12.18
CA ARG A 118 15.90 12.68 -13.22
C ARG A 118 14.59 13.37 -13.61
N ASP A 119 13.48 12.67 -13.67
CA ASP A 119 12.22 13.25 -14.15
C ASP A 119 11.61 14.16 -13.07
N TYR A 120 11.62 13.74 -11.79
CA TYR A 120 11.19 14.58 -10.67
C TYR A 120 12.06 15.83 -10.53
N THR A 121 13.38 15.66 -10.59
CA THR A 121 14.34 16.78 -10.53
C THR A 121 14.10 17.80 -11.64
N ARG A 122 13.94 17.35 -12.89
CA ARG A 122 13.69 18.24 -14.03
C ARG A 122 12.35 18.97 -13.90
N LEU A 123 11.32 18.26 -13.45
CA LEU A 123 10.01 18.87 -13.21
C LEU A 123 10.13 19.98 -12.16
N ALA A 124 10.76 19.69 -11.02
CA ALA A 124 10.90 20.62 -9.90
C ALA A 124 11.70 21.87 -10.29
N PHE A 125 12.87 21.72 -10.92
CA PHE A 125 13.61 22.88 -11.42
C PHE A 125 12.82 23.68 -12.46
N GLY A 126 12.08 22.99 -13.34
CA GLY A 126 11.22 23.65 -14.32
C GLY A 126 10.14 24.50 -13.66
N LEU A 127 9.45 23.95 -12.66
CA LEU A 127 8.40 24.66 -11.92
C LEU A 127 8.98 25.83 -11.11
N LEU A 128 10.06 25.60 -10.35
CA LEU A 128 10.73 26.65 -9.59
C LEU A 128 11.28 27.77 -10.47
N ALA A 129 11.78 27.45 -11.67
CA ALA A 129 12.25 28.46 -12.63
C ALA A 129 11.07 29.30 -13.17
N ASP A 130 9.95 28.65 -13.48
CA ASP A 130 8.78 29.27 -14.11
C ASP A 130 7.89 30.05 -13.09
N SER A 131 7.88 29.68 -11.80
CA SER A 131 7.05 30.30 -10.74
C SER A 131 7.65 31.58 -10.13
N ARG A 132 6.91 32.34 -9.32
CA ARG A 132 7.50 33.39 -8.45
C ARG A 132 7.83 32.75 -7.10
N VAL A 133 9.08 32.82 -6.64
CA VAL A 133 9.55 32.12 -5.43
C VAL A 133 10.41 33.08 -4.62
N ASN A 134 10.37 33.00 -3.29
CA ASN A 134 11.23 33.80 -2.43
C ASN A 134 12.68 33.36 -2.60
N PHE A 135 13.61 34.31 -2.62
CA PHE A 135 15.03 33.97 -2.70
C PHE A 135 15.46 33.16 -1.47
N THR A 136 14.95 33.47 -0.29
CA THR A 136 15.30 32.80 0.96
C THR A 136 15.02 31.29 0.89
N ASP A 137 13.87 30.90 0.33
CA ASP A 137 13.50 29.48 0.16
C ASP A 137 14.40 28.75 -0.86
N LEU A 138 14.96 29.49 -1.83
CA LEU A 138 15.85 28.93 -2.84
C LEU A 138 17.29 28.78 -2.35
N VAL A 139 17.70 29.45 -1.27
CA VAL A 139 19.07 29.40 -0.74
C VAL A 139 19.48 27.95 -0.42
N GLU A 140 18.57 27.18 0.16
CA GLU A 140 18.82 25.78 0.54
C GLU A 140 19.02 24.83 -0.66
N MET A 141 18.65 25.27 -1.87
CA MET A 141 18.74 24.48 -3.09
C MET A 141 19.91 24.90 -3.99
N ILE A 142 20.66 25.95 -3.65
CA ILE A 142 21.71 26.48 -4.53
C ILE A 142 22.72 25.40 -4.90
N ASP A 143 23.20 24.65 -3.91
CA ASP A 143 24.17 23.57 -4.15
C ASP A 143 23.58 22.46 -5.05
N ASP A 144 22.34 22.05 -4.78
CA ASP A 144 21.59 21.06 -5.58
C ASP A 144 21.41 21.50 -7.05
N VAL A 145 21.18 22.80 -7.28
CA VAL A 145 21.05 23.40 -8.61
C VAL A 145 22.41 23.43 -9.30
N MET A 146 23.44 23.92 -8.62
CA MET A 146 24.78 24.11 -9.16
C MET A 146 25.44 22.78 -9.55
N GLU A 147 25.21 21.71 -8.79
CA GLU A 147 25.69 20.37 -9.15
C GLU A 147 25.15 19.89 -10.51
N ARG A 148 23.97 20.38 -10.91
CA ARG A 148 23.25 19.93 -12.11
C ARG A 148 23.34 20.90 -13.29
N VAL A 149 23.98 22.06 -13.11
CA VAL A 149 24.26 23.02 -14.18
C VAL A 149 25.09 22.36 -15.29
N GLY A 150 24.74 22.64 -16.55
CA GLY A 150 25.37 22.07 -17.75
C GLY A 150 24.95 20.65 -18.10
N THR A 151 24.26 19.94 -17.19
CA THR A 151 23.70 18.60 -17.45
C THR A 151 22.17 18.60 -17.52
N CYS A 152 21.52 19.61 -16.92
CA CYS A 152 20.08 19.78 -16.85
C CYS A 152 19.68 21.20 -17.30
N PRO A 153 19.03 21.37 -18.47
CA PRO A 153 18.62 22.69 -18.95
C PRO A 153 17.66 23.43 -18.01
N GLU A 154 16.84 22.69 -17.26
CA GLU A 154 15.95 23.26 -16.25
C GLU A 154 16.75 23.83 -15.05
N ALA A 155 17.85 23.18 -14.67
CA ALA A 155 18.75 23.70 -13.64
C ALA A 155 19.46 24.98 -14.10
N ASP A 156 19.92 25.02 -15.35
CA ASP A 156 20.57 26.22 -15.93
C ASP A 156 19.64 27.45 -15.85
N ARG A 157 18.35 27.26 -16.17
CA ARG A 157 17.34 28.32 -16.09
C ARG A 157 17.10 28.78 -14.65
N LEU A 158 17.03 27.84 -13.70
CA LEU A 158 16.87 28.18 -12.28
C LEU A 158 18.11 28.89 -11.73
N ALA A 159 19.31 28.46 -12.08
CA ALA A 159 20.57 29.10 -11.69
C ALA A 159 20.66 30.56 -12.18
N GLU A 160 20.25 30.81 -13.44
CA GLU A 160 20.18 32.16 -13.99
C GLU A 160 19.18 33.04 -13.22
N LYS A 161 18.04 32.46 -12.83
CA LYS A 161 17.04 33.15 -12.01
C LYS A 161 17.57 33.49 -10.63
N ILE A 162 18.17 32.54 -9.92
CA ILE A 162 18.80 32.75 -8.61
C ILE A 162 19.84 33.87 -8.70
N SER A 163 20.74 33.82 -9.69
CA SER A 163 21.76 34.85 -9.92
C SER A 163 21.16 36.25 -10.18
N LYS A 164 20.01 36.33 -10.84
CA LYS A 164 19.31 37.61 -11.05
C LYS A 164 18.67 38.14 -9.78
N MET A 165 18.16 37.26 -8.91
CA MET A 165 17.56 37.64 -7.63
C MET A 165 18.65 38.10 -6.65
N GLU A 166 19.77 37.39 -6.57
CA GLU A 166 20.93 37.75 -5.76
C GLU A 166 21.45 39.16 -6.11
N ARG A 167 21.69 39.44 -7.40
CA ARG A 167 22.11 40.77 -7.85
C ARG A 167 21.11 41.88 -7.55
N ARG A 168 19.81 41.58 -7.53
CA ARG A 168 18.79 42.58 -7.16
C ARG A 168 18.87 42.91 -5.69
N ARG A 169 19.00 41.90 -4.82
CA ARG A 169 19.23 42.10 -3.38
C ARG A 169 20.52 42.86 -3.10
N GLU A 170 21.63 42.50 -3.76
CA GLU A 170 22.89 43.24 -3.60
C GLU A 170 22.77 44.73 -3.97
N VAL A 171 21.96 45.06 -4.98
CA VAL A 171 21.70 46.46 -5.37
C VAL A 171 20.74 47.15 -4.39
N GLU A 172 19.70 46.47 -3.93
CA GLU A 172 18.76 46.96 -2.91
C GLU A 172 19.50 47.22 -1.58
N ASP A 173 20.41 46.33 -1.17
CA ASP A 173 21.25 46.46 0.02
C ASP A 173 22.32 47.57 -0.14
N MET A 174 22.79 47.82 -1.37
CA MET A 174 23.70 48.96 -1.68
C MET A 174 22.98 50.31 -1.80
N GLU A 175 21.67 50.33 -2.01
CA GLU A 175 20.83 51.54 -2.07
C GLU A 175 20.21 51.91 -0.71
N MET A 176 20.24 51.01 0.29
CA MET A 176 19.73 51.22 1.65
C MET A 176 20.82 51.69 2.64
N ASP A 177 21.48 52.80 2.33
CA ASP A 177 22.34 53.56 3.26
C ASP A 177 21.64 54.87 3.70
N PHE A 178 20.31 54.82 3.94
CA PHE A 178 19.55 55.97 4.47
C PHE A 178 18.26 55.56 5.22
N ASP A 179 18.30 55.75 6.54
CA ASP A 179 17.23 55.93 7.54
C ASP A 179 15.97 55.03 7.52
N GLY A 180 15.83 54.23 8.59
CA GLY A 180 14.68 54.39 9.47
C GLY A 180 13.68 53.24 9.62
N GLU A 181 13.74 52.65 10.81
CA GLU A 181 12.68 51.94 11.56
C GLU A 181 12.34 50.49 11.16
N GLU A 182 12.71 49.60 12.08
CA GLU A 182 12.23 48.22 12.24
C GLU A 182 10.72 48.26 12.54
N ASP A 183 9.89 47.84 11.59
CA ASP A 183 8.53 47.38 11.89
C ASP A 183 8.58 45.86 12.09
N ASP A 184 8.51 45.44 13.35
CA ASP A 184 8.21 44.07 13.76
C ASP A 184 6.81 43.70 13.24
N ILE A 185 6.77 42.94 12.14
CA ILE A 185 5.55 42.27 11.70
C ILE A 185 5.52 40.93 12.43
N GLU A 186 4.68 40.84 13.46
CA GLU A 186 4.27 39.57 14.05
C GLU A 186 3.52 38.75 12.98
N GLU A 187 4.16 37.69 12.46
CA GLU A 187 3.52 36.65 11.68
C GLU A 187 2.57 35.85 12.61
N GLU A 188 1.27 36.18 12.57
CA GLU A 188 0.24 35.26 13.03
C GLU A 188 0.06 34.15 11.98
N ASP A 189 0.72 33.01 12.24
CA ASP A 189 0.43 31.72 11.61
C ASP A 189 -1.03 31.32 11.89
N ILE A 190 -1.94 31.70 11.00
CA ILE A 190 -3.23 31.03 10.86
C ILE A 190 -3.00 29.89 9.87
N ALA A 191 -2.72 28.71 10.43
CA ALA A 191 -2.56 27.46 9.69
C ALA A 191 -3.82 27.15 8.87
N ASP A 192 -3.73 27.40 7.57
CA ASP A 192 -4.72 26.97 6.58
C ASP A 192 -4.41 25.53 6.16
N GLN A 193 -5.45 24.71 6.10
CA GLN A 193 -5.40 23.24 6.29
C GLN A 193 -5.11 22.42 5.01
N SER A 194 -4.49 23.03 3.99
CA SER A 194 -4.07 22.35 2.75
C SER A 194 -2.65 22.75 2.37
N PHE A 195 -1.81 21.78 1.98
CA PHE A 195 -0.40 22.03 1.66
C PHE A 195 -0.23 22.82 0.33
N LEU A 196 -1.31 23.08 -0.42
CA LEU A 196 -1.32 23.92 -1.62
C LEU A 196 -2.35 25.07 -1.57
N SER A 197 -2.88 25.45 -0.39
CA SER A 197 -4.04 26.34 -0.31
C SER A 197 -3.86 27.65 -1.07
N VAL A 198 -4.59 27.78 -2.17
CA VAL A 198 -4.69 29.00 -2.98
C VAL A 198 -6.06 28.97 -3.62
N ASP A 199 -6.96 29.84 -3.14
CA ASP A 199 -8.30 30.08 -3.68
C ASP A 199 -8.23 30.38 -5.20
N SER A 200 -8.34 29.32 -6.01
CA SER A 200 -8.04 29.34 -7.46
C SER A 200 -9.12 28.71 -8.32
N GLY A 201 -10.22 28.19 -7.74
CA GLY A 201 -11.39 27.74 -8.51
C GLY A 201 -11.19 26.45 -9.33
N ILE A 202 -10.00 25.83 -9.26
CA ILE A 202 -9.77 24.42 -9.56
C ILE A 202 -10.18 23.62 -8.30
N GLU A 203 -10.65 22.38 -8.44
CA GLU A 203 -10.74 21.50 -7.27
C GLU A 203 -9.31 21.22 -6.77
N GLU A 204 -8.83 22.00 -5.79
CA GLU A 204 -7.50 21.90 -5.12
C GLU A 204 -7.12 20.44 -4.79
N CYS A 205 -8.15 19.61 -4.58
CA CYS A 205 -8.11 18.16 -4.38
C CYS A 205 -7.27 17.39 -5.43
N GLU A 206 -7.35 17.70 -6.73
CA GLU A 206 -6.70 16.84 -7.76
C GLU A 206 -5.17 16.97 -7.79
N VAL A 207 -4.64 18.19 -7.58
CA VAL A 207 -3.18 18.43 -7.58
C VAL A 207 -2.56 17.95 -6.27
N GLU A 208 -3.28 18.11 -5.16
CA GLU A 208 -2.89 17.61 -3.85
C GLU A 208 -2.85 16.06 -3.82
N ASP A 209 -3.86 15.39 -4.37
CA ASP A 209 -3.87 13.93 -4.54
C ASP A 209 -2.68 13.44 -5.38
N LEU A 210 -2.35 14.16 -6.47
CA LEU A 210 -1.19 13.84 -7.30
C LEU A 210 0.14 14.08 -6.57
N ALA A 211 0.22 15.13 -5.75
CA ALA A 211 1.40 15.38 -4.92
C ALA A 211 1.64 14.22 -3.94
N GLN A 212 0.58 13.76 -3.27
CA GLN A 212 0.63 12.60 -2.38
C GLN A 212 1.07 11.33 -3.13
N GLU A 213 0.51 11.08 -4.32
CA GLU A 213 0.90 9.94 -5.15
C GLU A 213 2.39 10.00 -5.53
N ILE A 214 2.90 11.19 -5.88
CA ILE A 214 4.32 11.39 -6.18
C ILE A 214 5.19 11.11 -4.95
N LEU A 215 4.80 11.62 -3.76
CA LEU A 215 5.55 11.39 -2.52
C LEU A 215 5.65 9.90 -2.17
N VAL A 216 4.53 9.18 -2.26
CA VAL A 216 4.53 7.72 -2.04
C VAL A 216 5.37 7.00 -3.10
N HIS A 217 5.36 7.47 -4.34
CA HIS A 217 6.24 6.92 -5.38
C HIS A 217 7.73 7.19 -5.08
N ILE A 218 8.10 8.36 -4.57
CA ILE A 218 9.47 8.67 -4.14
C ILE A 218 9.88 7.75 -2.97
N LEU A 219 9.00 7.57 -1.97
CA LEU A 219 9.23 6.65 -0.86
C LEU A 219 9.43 5.20 -1.34
N MET A 220 8.63 4.75 -2.31
CA MET A 220 8.81 3.43 -2.92
C MET A 220 10.21 3.29 -3.54
N MET A 221 10.66 4.30 -4.30
CA MET A 221 11.97 4.30 -4.94
C MET A 221 13.09 4.30 -3.90
N SER A 222 13.00 5.13 -2.87
CA SER A 222 14.01 5.19 -1.79
C SER A 222 14.11 3.87 -1.03
N LEU A 223 12.98 3.18 -0.78
CA LEU A 223 12.97 1.83 -0.19
C LEU A 223 13.59 0.76 -1.12
N LEU A 224 13.42 0.88 -2.43
CA LEU A 224 14.04 -0.03 -3.40
C LEU A 224 15.56 0.17 -3.48
N ASP A 225 16.00 1.42 -3.46
CA ASP A 225 17.41 1.81 -3.53
C ASP A 225 18.12 1.70 -2.16
N LYS A 226 17.34 1.56 -1.08
CA LYS A 226 17.80 1.49 0.32
C LYS A 226 18.55 2.75 0.75
N ASP A 227 18.09 3.88 0.27
CA ASP A 227 18.61 5.19 0.67
C ASP A 227 18.01 5.56 2.03
N GLU A 228 18.73 5.27 3.11
CA GLU A 228 18.24 5.49 4.48
C GLU A 228 17.85 6.96 4.72
N GLN A 229 18.62 7.91 4.18
CA GLN A 229 18.35 9.33 4.38
C GLN A 229 17.07 9.73 3.65
N LEU A 230 16.92 9.37 2.38
CA LEU A 230 15.74 9.70 1.60
C LEU A 230 14.48 8.98 2.11
N ILE A 231 14.62 7.76 2.65
CA ILE A 231 13.52 7.07 3.34
C ILE A 231 13.05 7.92 4.54
N CYS A 232 13.97 8.33 5.41
CA CYS A 232 13.63 9.17 6.57
C CYS A 232 12.99 10.49 6.14
N ASP A 233 13.58 11.19 5.18
CA ASP A 233 13.08 12.47 4.69
C ASP A 233 11.68 12.34 4.07
N SER A 234 11.42 11.29 3.30
CA SER A 234 10.09 11.04 2.72
C SER A 234 9.06 10.72 3.80
N ILE A 235 9.41 9.91 4.79
CA ILE A 235 8.50 9.56 5.90
C ILE A 235 8.22 10.80 6.75
N ASP A 236 9.25 11.58 7.09
CA ASP A 236 9.10 12.84 7.80
C ASP A 236 8.20 13.82 7.05
N PHE A 237 8.39 13.94 5.74
CA PHE A 237 7.58 14.82 4.91
C PHE A 237 6.12 14.36 4.87
N ILE A 238 5.87 13.06 4.70
CA ILE A 238 4.54 12.44 4.76
C ILE A 238 3.86 12.78 6.10
N PHE A 239 4.53 12.55 7.24
CA PHE A 239 3.94 12.85 8.55
C PHE A 239 3.73 14.34 8.83
N LYS A 240 4.62 15.22 8.32
CA LYS A 240 4.50 16.68 8.48
C LYS A 240 3.36 17.27 7.66
N THR A 241 3.18 16.76 6.44
CA THR A 241 2.26 17.34 5.46
C THR A 241 0.84 16.82 5.58
N SER A 242 0.59 15.78 6.38
CA SER A 242 -0.73 15.18 6.47
C SER A 242 -1.19 14.96 7.92
N GLU A 243 -2.09 15.83 8.41
CA GLU A 243 -3.05 15.42 9.45
C GLU A 243 -4.11 14.45 8.88
N SER A 244 -4.22 14.37 7.55
CA SER A 244 -5.11 13.49 6.80
C SER A 244 -4.38 12.23 6.35
N ASP A 245 -4.72 11.07 6.93
CA ASP A 245 -4.14 9.77 6.56
C ASP A 245 -4.04 9.60 5.03
N PHE A 246 -2.81 9.50 4.50
CA PHE A 246 -2.56 9.17 3.10
C PHE A 246 -3.42 7.98 2.67
N SER A 247 -4.02 8.07 1.48
CA SER A 247 -4.93 7.04 1.01
C SER A 247 -4.26 5.66 1.03
N PHE A 248 -4.82 4.74 1.82
CA PHE A 248 -4.37 3.35 1.92
C PHE A 248 -4.16 2.68 0.55
N ASN A 249 -4.98 3.06 -0.44
CA ASN A 249 -4.87 2.57 -1.81
C ASN A 249 -3.52 2.91 -2.45
N LEU A 250 -2.91 4.06 -2.13
CA LEU A 250 -1.57 4.44 -2.61
C LEU A 250 -0.51 3.51 -2.01
N TYR A 251 -0.57 3.25 -0.71
CA TYR A 251 0.36 2.34 -0.05
C TYR A 251 0.28 0.91 -0.62
N GLN A 252 -0.94 0.44 -0.94
CA GLN A 252 -1.13 -0.83 -1.65
C GLN A 252 -0.59 -0.79 -3.08
N LYS A 253 -0.92 0.26 -3.83
CA LYS A 253 -0.47 0.48 -5.21
C LYS A 253 1.05 0.50 -5.30
N TYR A 254 1.75 1.06 -4.33
CA TYR A 254 3.22 1.13 -4.32
C TYR A 254 3.90 0.07 -3.45
N GLU A 255 3.12 -0.84 -2.86
CA GLU A 255 3.61 -1.95 -2.04
C GLU A 255 4.50 -1.50 -0.87
N ILE A 256 4.21 -0.34 -0.29
CA ILE A 256 5.05 0.29 0.74
C ILE A 256 5.26 -0.66 1.92
N SER A 257 4.22 -1.31 2.43
CA SER A 257 4.34 -2.24 3.55
C SER A 257 5.17 -3.48 3.21
N ARG A 258 5.13 -3.96 1.95
CA ARG A 258 6.02 -5.06 1.52
C ARG A 258 7.48 -4.57 1.49
N LEU A 259 7.70 -3.34 1.06
CA LEU A 259 9.02 -2.74 0.95
C LEU A 259 9.61 -2.42 2.32
N LEU A 260 8.83 -1.88 3.26
CA LEU A 260 9.21 -1.70 4.66
C LEU A 260 9.56 -3.04 5.31
N LEU A 261 8.73 -4.07 5.17
CA LEU A 261 9.04 -5.42 5.67
C LEU A 261 10.34 -6.01 5.06
N ALA A 262 10.70 -5.60 3.84
CA ALA A 262 11.88 -6.13 3.15
C ALA A 262 13.16 -5.32 3.42
N TYR A 263 13.03 -4.00 3.53
CA TYR A 263 14.12 -3.02 3.41
C TYR A 263 13.99 -1.82 4.35
N GLY A 264 12.92 -1.74 5.14
CA GLY A 264 12.72 -0.67 6.12
C GLY A 264 13.87 -0.61 7.12
N THR A 265 14.16 0.60 7.59
CA THR A 265 15.28 0.88 8.48
C THR A 265 14.86 0.64 9.94
N THR A 266 15.35 -0.44 10.56
CA THR A 266 15.12 -0.74 12.00
C THR A 266 15.85 0.22 12.96
N ARG A 267 16.29 1.37 12.46
CA ARG A 267 17.05 2.40 13.19
C ARG A 267 16.32 3.72 13.26
N TYR A 268 15.21 3.85 12.56
CA TYR A 268 14.45 5.08 12.46
C TYR A 268 13.06 4.84 13.04
N GLU A 269 12.83 5.43 14.21
CA GLU A 269 11.61 5.26 15.01
C GLU A 269 10.35 5.52 14.18
N LYS A 270 10.34 6.61 13.39
CA LYS A 270 9.19 6.90 12.53
C LYS A 270 8.98 5.93 11.37
N ALA A 271 10.00 5.17 10.93
CA ALA A 271 9.78 4.07 9.99
C ALA A 271 9.15 2.86 10.68
N GLU A 272 9.47 2.62 11.95
CA GLU A 272 8.78 1.62 12.76
C GLU A 272 7.33 2.05 13.01
N ASP A 273 7.11 3.33 13.36
CA ASP A 273 5.76 3.90 13.52
C ASP A 273 4.96 3.82 12.21
N LEU A 274 5.57 4.16 11.07
CA LEU A 274 4.89 4.05 9.78
C LEU A 274 4.59 2.59 9.41
N ASP A 275 5.52 1.66 9.66
CA ASP A 275 5.25 0.24 9.45
C ASP A 275 4.10 -0.21 10.36
N GLU A 276 4.08 0.19 11.63
CA GLU A 276 2.99 -0.11 12.57
C GLU A 276 1.65 0.47 12.12
N ILE A 277 1.58 1.75 11.74
CA ILE A 277 0.38 2.40 11.21
C ILE A 277 -0.12 1.70 9.94
N LEU A 278 0.78 1.39 9.01
CA LEU A 278 0.43 0.69 7.79
C LEU A 278 0.02 -0.76 8.06
N MET A 279 0.63 -1.39 9.05
CA MET A 279 0.30 -2.74 9.48
C MET A 279 -1.09 -2.80 10.09
N ASP A 280 -1.40 -1.88 11.00
CA ASP A 280 -2.72 -1.73 11.59
C ASP A 280 -3.75 -1.39 10.51
N GLY A 281 -3.44 -0.48 9.58
CA GLY A 281 -4.29 -0.18 8.43
C GLY A 281 -4.48 -1.38 7.49
N ILE A 282 -3.45 -2.19 7.24
CA ILE A 282 -3.57 -3.44 6.48
C ILE A 282 -4.45 -4.43 7.22
N LEU A 283 -4.25 -4.61 8.52
CA LEU A 283 -5.02 -5.53 9.33
C LEU A 283 -6.47 -5.08 9.40
N GLU A 284 -6.75 -3.79 9.60
CA GLU A 284 -8.08 -3.20 9.56
C GLU A 284 -8.74 -3.38 8.18
N VAL A 285 -8.00 -3.13 7.09
CA VAL A 285 -8.54 -3.38 5.75
C VAL A 285 -8.80 -4.85 5.51
N VAL A 286 -7.88 -5.75 5.91
CA VAL A 286 -8.01 -7.20 5.74
C VAL A 286 -9.12 -7.77 6.64
N GLU A 287 -9.34 -7.24 7.84
CA GLU A 287 -10.29 -7.75 8.81
C GLU A 287 -11.66 -7.08 8.73
N ILE A 288 -11.72 -5.76 8.52
CA ILE A 288 -12.96 -4.98 8.52
C ILE A 288 -13.43 -4.72 7.09
N LYS A 289 -12.63 -4.04 6.26
CA LYS A 289 -13.06 -3.61 4.91
C LYS A 289 -13.17 -4.77 3.93
N MET A 290 -12.36 -5.81 4.10
CA MET A 290 -12.42 -7.03 3.31
C MET A 290 -13.39 -8.05 3.90
N LYS A 291 -13.97 -7.85 5.10
CA LYS A 291 -14.97 -8.79 5.67
C LYS A 291 -16.13 -9.07 4.71
N PRO A 292 -16.76 -8.06 4.07
CA PRO A 292 -17.82 -8.30 3.09
C PRO A 292 -17.33 -9.11 1.88
N ARG A 293 -16.10 -8.84 1.41
CA ARG A 293 -15.48 -9.56 0.28
C ARG A 293 -15.09 -10.99 0.63
N LYS A 294 -14.56 -11.21 1.83
CA LYS A 294 -14.29 -12.55 2.40
C LYS A 294 -15.58 -13.34 2.56
N LEU A 295 -16.65 -12.69 3.03
CA LEU A 295 -17.98 -13.28 3.14
C LEU A 295 -18.56 -13.66 1.78
N GLU A 296 -18.46 -12.77 0.79
CA GLU A 296 -18.88 -13.05 -0.59
C GLU A 296 -18.06 -14.19 -1.19
N ALA A 297 -16.74 -14.20 -0.99
CA ALA A 297 -15.84 -15.27 -1.44
C ALA A 297 -16.18 -16.61 -0.77
N PHE A 298 -16.47 -16.63 0.53
CA PHE A 298 -16.93 -17.81 1.24
C PHE A 298 -18.25 -18.33 0.66
N ARG A 299 -19.25 -17.47 0.50
CA ARG A 299 -20.57 -17.87 -0.02
C ARG A 299 -20.49 -18.42 -1.44
N MET A 300 -19.66 -17.84 -2.29
CA MET A 300 -19.42 -18.36 -3.63
C MET A 300 -18.65 -19.68 -3.59
N PHE A 301 -17.63 -19.81 -2.74
CA PHE A 301 -16.89 -21.06 -2.56
C PHE A 301 -17.79 -22.20 -2.10
N VAL A 302 -18.66 -21.97 -1.11
CA VAL A 302 -19.65 -22.96 -0.65
C VAL A 302 -20.63 -23.31 -1.77
N LYS A 303 -21.12 -22.32 -2.52
CA LYS A 303 -22.01 -22.56 -3.66
C LYS A 303 -21.36 -23.43 -4.74
N ASP A 304 -20.07 -23.20 -5.04
CA ASP A 304 -19.32 -23.99 -6.01
C ASP A 304 -19.08 -25.41 -5.49
N LEU A 305 -18.80 -25.57 -4.19
CA LEU A 305 -18.69 -26.87 -3.53
C LEU A 305 -20.02 -27.65 -3.58
N GLU A 306 -21.15 -27.00 -3.29
CA GLU A 306 -22.48 -27.61 -3.39
C GLU A 306 -22.82 -27.99 -4.84
N ALA A 307 -22.47 -27.14 -5.81
CA ALA A 307 -22.70 -27.38 -7.22
C ALA A 307 -21.85 -28.53 -7.79
N SER A 308 -20.68 -28.81 -7.19
CA SER A 308 -19.84 -29.95 -7.57
C SER A 308 -20.52 -31.30 -7.33
N GLY A 309 -21.45 -31.36 -6.36
CA GLY A 309 -22.13 -32.59 -5.97
C GLY A 309 -21.24 -33.61 -5.26
N GLU A 310 -20.02 -33.25 -4.86
CA GLU A 310 -19.12 -34.14 -4.11
C GLU A 310 -19.58 -34.29 -2.66
N ASP A 311 -19.81 -35.54 -2.22
CA ASP A 311 -20.27 -35.82 -0.85
C ASP A 311 -19.13 -35.78 0.18
N SER A 312 -17.90 -36.06 -0.23
CA SER A 312 -16.70 -36.02 0.61
C SER A 312 -15.93 -34.71 0.50
N LEU A 313 -15.34 -34.24 1.61
CA LEU A 313 -14.48 -33.06 1.60
C LEU A 313 -13.00 -33.45 1.42
N SER A 314 -12.32 -32.82 0.47
CA SER A 314 -10.87 -32.94 0.35
C SER A 314 -10.15 -32.18 1.47
N ASP A 315 -8.91 -32.56 1.79
CA ASP A 315 -8.09 -31.86 2.79
C ASP A 315 -7.89 -30.39 2.43
N ASP A 316 -7.69 -30.07 1.15
CA ASP A 316 -7.54 -28.68 0.67
C ASP A 316 -8.86 -27.90 0.91
N THR A 317 -10.02 -28.52 0.69
CA THR A 317 -11.34 -27.92 0.98
C THR A 317 -11.52 -27.68 2.47
N LEU A 318 -11.17 -28.68 3.29
CA LEU A 318 -11.28 -28.60 4.75
C LEU A 318 -10.37 -27.51 5.32
N GLU A 319 -9.15 -27.37 4.79
CA GLU A 319 -8.21 -26.33 5.20
C GLU A 319 -8.78 -24.93 4.95
N ILE A 320 -9.40 -24.71 3.79
CA ILE A 320 -10.07 -23.44 3.47
C ILE A 320 -11.24 -23.18 4.43
N LEU A 321 -12.14 -24.16 4.59
CA LEU A 321 -13.31 -24.03 5.46
C LEU A 321 -12.90 -23.73 6.91
N MET A 322 -11.92 -24.46 7.43
CA MET A 322 -11.43 -24.24 8.79
C MET A 322 -10.67 -22.92 8.93
N HIS A 323 -10.02 -22.42 7.89
CA HIS A 323 -9.43 -21.08 7.91
C HIS A 323 -10.49 -19.99 8.07
N PHE A 324 -11.60 -20.07 7.31
CA PHE A 324 -12.74 -19.16 7.47
C PHE A 324 -13.39 -19.27 8.84
N ALA A 325 -13.61 -20.50 9.34
CA ALA A 325 -14.22 -20.71 10.66
C ALA A 325 -13.38 -20.13 11.79
N ARG A 326 -12.04 -20.31 11.76
CA ARG A 326 -11.12 -19.73 12.74
C ARG A 326 -11.03 -18.21 12.68
N ALA A 327 -11.33 -17.62 11.52
CA ALA A 327 -11.45 -16.17 11.34
C ALA A 327 -12.84 -15.62 11.74
N ASP A 328 -13.69 -16.43 12.37
CA ASP A 328 -15.07 -16.08 12.77
C ASP A 328 -15.97 -15.67 11.59
N ILE A 329 -15.78 -16.33 10.43
CA ILE A 329 -16.57 -16.11 9.22
C ILE A 329 -17.43 -17.34 8.95
N GLU A 330 -18.76 -17.15 9.05
CA GLU A 330 -19.76 -18.16 8.68
C GLU A 330 -19.54 -19.53 9.37
N VAL A 331 -19.14 -19.49 10.65
CA VAL A 331 -18.81 -20.69 11.45
C VAL A 331 -19.96 -21.69 11.44
N ASP A 332 -21.20 -21.24 11.64
CA ASP A 332 -22.38 -22.11 11.60
C ASP A 332 -22.56 -22.81 10.24
N THR A 333 -22.25 -22.11 9.14
CA THR A 333 -22.32 -22.69 7.80
C THR A 333 -21.25 -23.75 7.60
N VAL A 334 -20.02 -23.52 8.10
CA VAL A 334 -18.96 -24.52 8.10
C VAL A 334 -19.35 -25.75 8.91
N VAL A 335 -19.88 -25.56 10.13
CA VAL A 335 -20.34 -26.66 10.99
C VAL A 335 -21.42 -27.48 10.30
N LYS A 336 -22.41 -26.83 9.68
CA LYS A 336 -23.47 -27.52 8.92
C LYS A 336 -22.91 -28.31 7.73
N LEU A 337 -21.91 -27.79 7.02
CA LEU A 337 -21.24 -28.54 5.95
C LEU A 337 -20.54 -29.78 6.49
N LEU A 338 -19.83 -29.68 7.62
CA LEU A 338 -19.14 -30.82 8.25
C LEU A 338 -20.13 -31.88 8.80
N LEU A 339 -21.34 -31.45 9.21
CA LEU A 339 -22.42 -32.36 9.60
C LEU A 339 -22.95 -33.16 8.41
N VAL A 340 -23.13 -32.51 7.26
CA VAL A 340 -23.78 -33.11 6.08
C VAL A 340 -22.80 -33.88 5.18
N LYS A 341 -21.55 -33.43 5.09
CA LYS A 341 -20.53 -34.02 4.23
C LYS A 341 -19.77 -35.15 4.91
N ASP A 342 -19.20 -36.03 4.09
CA ASP A 342 -18.35 -37.11 4.56
C ASP A 342 -16.96 -36.57 4.91
N VAL A 343 -16.65 -36.58 6.21
CA VAL A 343 -15.36 -36.17 6.79
C VAL A 343 -14.85 -37.32 7.63
N THR A 344 -13.63 -37.74 7.35
CA THR A 344 -13.01 -38.89 8.03
C THR A 344 -12.49 -38.51 9.41
N THR A 345 -12.37 -39.51 10.29
CA THR A 345 -11.75 -39.35 11.62
C THR A 345 -10.35 -38.75 11.56
N ILE A 346 -9.55 -39.16 10.57
CA ILE A 346 -8.21 -38.61 10.34
C ILE A 346 -8.28 -37.11 10.03
N GLN A 347 -9.26 -36.67 9.24
CA GLN A 347 -9.44 -35.26 8.93
C GLN A 347 -9.89 -34.46 10.16
N TYR A 348 -10.84 -34.97 10.95
CA TYR A 348 -11.24 -34.32 12.20
C TYR A 348 -10.05 -34.07 13.13
N ARG A 349 -9.15 -35.06 13.26
CA ARG A 349 -7.93 -34.96 14.06
C ARG A 349 -6.91 -34.00 13.46
N ASN A 350 -6.56 -34.18 12.19
CA ASN A 350 -5.54 -33.37 11.52
C ASN A 350 -5.87 -31.88 11.54
N PHE A 351 -7.15 -31.54 11.41
CA PHE A 351 -7.62 -30.17 11.43
C PHE A 351 -8.10 -29.71 12.81
N MET A 352 -7.93 -30.53 13.85
CA MET A 352 -8.28 -30.22 15.25
C MET A 352 -9.71 -29.67 15.39
N ILE A 353 -10.67 -30.27 14.68
CA ILE A 353 -12.03 -29.75 14.57
C ILE A 353 -12.73 -29.81 15.92
N GLU A 354 -12.66 -30.93 16.63
CA GLU A 354 -13.31 -31.06 17.95
C GLU A 354 -12.79 -30.01 18.94
N MET A 355 -11.47 -29.82 19.00
CA MET A 355 -10.84 -28.83 19.89
C MET A 355 -11.29 -27.41 19.54
N PHE A 356 -11.32 -27.07 18.25
CA PHE A 356 -11.82 -25.77 17.78
C PHE A 356 -13.28 -25.53 18.23
N LEU A 357 -14.15 -26.53 18.10
CA LEU A 357 -15.56 -26.42 18.48
C LEU A 357 -15.74 -26.27 19.99
N MET A 358 -14.98 -27.03 20.79
CA MET A 358 -15.02 -26.96 22.26
C MET A 358 -14.51 -25.62 22.80
N GLU A 359 -13.56 -24.99 22.12
CA GLU A 359 -12.99 -23.70 22.51
C GLU A 359 -13.76 -22.50 21.94
N TYR A 360 -14.75 -22.74 21.08
CA TYR A 360 -15.47 -21.65 20.40
C TYR A 360 -16.31 -20.84 21.40
N PRO A 361 -16.22 -19.49 21.43
CA PRO A 361 -16.81 -18.67 22.50
C PRO A 361 -18.34 -18.71 22.61
N LYS A 362 -19.03 -19.09 21.52
CA LYS A 362 -20.49 -19.12 21.43
C LYS A 362 -20.93 -20.47 20.87
N PRO A 363 -20.90 -21.55 21.67
CA PRO A 363 -21.27 -22.88 21.21
C PRO A 363 -22.74 -22.90 20.74
N THR A 364 -22.99 -23.59 19.64
CA THR A 364 -24.33 -23.79 19.07
C THR A 364 -24.72 -25.26 19.14
N VAL A 365 -26.02 -25.55 19.04
CA VAL A 365 -26.54 -26.93 19.05
C VAL A 365 -25.92 -27.77 17.93
N ASP A 366 -25.73 -27.18 16.74
CA ASP A 366 -25.09 -27.87 15.62
C ASP A 366 -23.61 -28.22 15.93
N MET A 367 -22.91 -27.40 16.72
CA MET A 367 -21.54 -27.69 17.16
C MET A 367 -21.50 -28.86 18.14
N GLU A 368 -22.45 -28.92 19.08
CA GLU A 368 -22.58 -30.03 20.03
C GLU A 368 -22.86 -31.35 19.29
N ILE A 369 -23.80 -31.32 18.33
CA ILE A 369 -24.10 -32.49 17.48
C ILE A 369 -22.86 -32.92 16.69
N LEU A 370 -22.07 -31.97 16.17
CA LEU A 370 -20.86 -32.31 15.43
C LEU A 370 -19.78 -32.92 16.34
N ILE A 371 -19.64 -32.43 17.58
CA ILE A 371 -18.73 -33.03 18.57
C ILE A 371 -19.14 -34.47 18.89
N GLU A 372 -20.44 -34.73 19.09
CA GLU A 372 -20.95 -36.09 19.31
C GLU A 372 -20.66 -36.99 18.10
N LYS A 373 -20.97 -36.53 16.88
CA LYS A 373 -20.64 -37.25 15.63
C LYS A 373 -19.16 -37.60 15.52
N ILE A 374 -18.26 -36.70 15.91
CA ILE A 374 -16.81 -36.94 15.88
C ILE A 374 -16.45 -38.07 16.86
N ARG A 375 -16.98 -38.04 18.08
CA ARG A 375 -16.70 -39.06 19.10
C ARG A 375 -17.24 -40.43 18.73
N GLU A 376 -18.45 -40.50 18.18
CA GLU A 376 -19.04 -41.75 17.67
C GLU A 376 -18.15 -42.36 16.58
N ASN A 377 -17.71 -41.56 15.61
CA ASN A 377 -16.79 -42.04 14.57
C ASN A 377 -15.45 -42.54 15.14
N GLU A 378 -14.92 -41.90 16.19
CA GLU A 378 -13.68 -42.33 16.85
C GLU A 378 -13.84 -43.65 17.61
N GLU A 379 -15.01 -43.86 18.23
CA GLU A 379 -15.36 -45.12 18.89
C GLU A 379 -15.51 -46.25 17.88
N ASP A 380 -16.23 -46.01 16.78
CA ASP A 380 -16.44 -46.99 15.69
C ASP A 380 -15.10 -47.43 15.07
N ASP A 381 -14.19 -46.50 14.77
CA ASP A 381 -12.86 -46.81 14.23
C ASP A 381 -12.02 -47.64 15.22
N TYR A 382 -12.17 -47.38 16.53
CA TYR A 382 -11.46 -48.12 17.57
C TYR A 382 -12.01 -49.54 17.74
N GLU A 383 -13.32 -49.73 17.69
CA GLU A 383 -13.94 -51.06 17.70
C GLU A 383 -13.57 -51.87 16.45
N GLU A 384 -13.52 -51.24 15.27
CA GLU A 384 -13.10 -51.91 14.04
C GLU A 384 -11.63 -52.33 14.08
N PHE A 385 -10.76 -51.52 14.69
CA PHE A 385 -9.36 -51.88 14.95
C PHE A 385 -9.25 -53.11 15.86
N LEU A 386 -9.99 -53.12 16.98
CA LEU A 386 -9.99 -54.24 17.94
C LEU A 386 -10.55 -55.54 17.35
N MET A 387 -11.43 -55.47 16.35
CA MET A 387 -12.01 -56.65 15.67
C MET A 387 -11.13 -57.21 14.55
N ARG A 388 -10.07 -56.49 14.14
CA ARG A 388 -9.12 -56.91 13.09
C ARG A 388 -7.81 -57.48 13.64
N GLU A 389 -7.51 -57.30 14.93
CA GLU A 389 -6.46 -58.01 15.67
C GLU A 389 -6.93 -59.37 16.19
#